data_AF-A0A4E0R5I2-F1
#
_entry.id   AF-A0A4E0R5I2-F1
#
_cell.length_a   1.000
_cell.length_b   1.000
_cell.length_c   1.000
_cell.angle_alpha   90.00
_cell.angle_beta   90.00
_cell.angle_gamma   90.00
#
_symmetry.space_group_name_H-M   'P 1'
#
loop_
_entity.id
_entity.type
_entity.pdbx_description
1 polymer ?
#
loop_
_entity_poly.entity_id
_entity_poly.type
_entity_poly.pdbx_seq_one_letter_code
_entity_poly.pdbx_strand_id
1 'polypeptide(L)'
;MALCVGQKQTKPETKQKPVTKRPPGPYALFVRSMKKFYTGNLAEFSRYCACEWRQLSEAEREKFRKQAAALSRPKKRSPQSAAYLKFVASMYNCLRRKHPTWPAKRIKEELMKNYQKLKCKCPKNKK
;
A
#
# COMPACT_ATOMS: atom_id res chain seq x y z
N MET A 1 32.83 -20.81 -32.36
CA MET A 1 32.29 -19.76 -31.49
C MET A 1 30.78 -19.70 -31.71
N ALA A 2 29.96 -20.10 -30.74
CA ALA A 2 28.51 -20.14 -30.87
C ALA A 2 27.87 -18.89 -30.23
N LEU A 3 27.10 -18.13 -31.00
CA LEU A 3 26.36 -16.95 -30.55
C LEU A 3 24.94 -17.38 -30.15
N CYS A 4 24.65 -17.40 -28.85
CA CYS A 4 23.27 -17.57 -28.34
C CYS A 4 22.51 -16.24 -28.45
N VAL A 5 21.57 -16.17 -29.39
CA VAL A 5 20.62 -15.05 -29.54
C VAL A 5 19.43 -15.29 -28.59
N GLY A 6 19.40 -14.57 -27.47
CA GLY A 6 18.31 -14.63 -26.50
C GLY A 6 17.04 -13.93 -27.01
N GLN A 7 16.00 -14.71 -27.28
CA GLN A 7 14.67 -14.22 -27.65
C GLN A 7 14.00 -13.53 -26.45
N LYS A 8 13.68 -12.23 -26.60
CA LYS A 8 12.93 -11.43 -25.62
C LYS A 8 11.44 -11.77 -25.72
N GLN A 9 10.90 -12.42 -24.69
CA GLN A 9 9.46 -12.63 -24.56
C GLN A 9 8.77 -11.29 -24.23
N THR A 10 7.94 -10.80 -25.15
CA THR A 10 7.07 -9.63 -24.93
C THR A 10 5.83 -10.07 -24.14
N LYS A 11 5.74 -9.61 -22.88
CA LYS A 11 4.55 -9.81 -22.04
C LYS A 11 3.40 -8.93 -22.53
N PRO A 12 2.14 -9.43 -22.49
CA PRO A 12 0.98 -8.65 -22.90
C PRO A 12 0.74 -7.46 -21.97
N GLU A 13 0.57 -6.28 -22.55
CA GLU A 13 0.27 -5.03 -21.86
C GLU A 13 -1.14 -5.07 -21.23
N THR A 14 -1.22 -5.51 -19.97
CA THR A 14 -2.37 -5.19 -19.13
C THR A 14 -2.43 -3.68 -18.94
N LYS A 15 -3.49 -3.03 -19.46
CA LYS A 15 -3.84 -1.63 -19.23
C LYS A 15 -3.70 -1.30 -17.73
N GLN A 16 -2.59 -0.67 -17.36
CA GLN A 16 -2.30 -0.34 -15.98
C GLN A 16 -3.27 0.76 -15.54
N LYS A 17 -4.15 0.45 -14.58
CA LYS A 17 -4.88 1.50 -13.84
C LYS A 17 -3.85 2.50 -13.32
N PRO A 18 -4.10 3.82 -13.33
CA PRO A 18 -3.14 4.79 -12.84
C PRO A 18 -2.86 4.51 -11.37
N VAL A 19 -1.72 3.86 -11.10
CA VAL A 19 -1.30 3.55 -9.74
C VAL A 19 -0.99 4.89 -9.09
N THR A 20 -1.82 5.28 -8.13
CA THR A 20 -1.58 6.49 -7.34
C THR A 20 -0.22 6.32 -6.67
N LYS A 21 0.80 7.03 -7.18
CA LYS A 21 2.17 6.97 -6.70
C LYS A 21 2.19 7.28 -5.21
N ARG A 22 3.06 6.60 -4.46
CA ARG A 22 3.24 6.89 -3.03
C ARG A 22 3.75 8.33 -2.89
N PRO A 23 3.29 9.08 -1.88
CA PRO A 23 3.86 10.40 -1.60
C PRO A 23 5.35 10.26 -1.27
N PRO A 24 6.18 11.25 -1.62
CA PRO A 24 7.60 11.24 -1.31
C PRO A 24 7.82 11.25 0.21
N GLY A 25 8.74 10.41 0.69
CA GLY A 25 9.16 10.40 2.08
C GLY A 25 10.05 11.62 2.44
N PRO A 26 10.40 11.79 3.72
CA PRO A 26 11.17 12.94 4.20
C PRO A 26 12.54 13.07 3.52
N TYR A 27 13.28 11.96 3.39
CA TYR A 27 14.55 11.94 2.68
C TYR A 27 14.41 12.32 1.21
N ALA A 28 13.34 11.87 0.54
CA ALA A 28 13.10 12.21 -0.86
C ALA A 28 12.82 13.71 -1.05
N LEU A 29 12.19 14.36 -0.07
CA LEU A 29 12.01 15.81 -0.08
C LEU A 29 13.33 16.56 0.09
N PHE A 30 14.20 16.08 0.98
CA PHE A 30 15.54 16.62 1.17
C PHE A 30 16.41 16.49 -0.09
N VAL A 31 16.44 15.30 -0.70
CA VAL A 31 17.16 15.08 -1.97
C VAL A 31 16.60 16.00 -3.06
N ARG A 32 15.27 16.21 -3.10
CA ARG A 32 14.64 17.14 -4.04
C ARG A 32 15.05 18.59 -3.80
N SER A 33 15.23 19.03 -2.55
CA SER A 33 15.73 20.38 -2.27
C SER A 33 17.21 20.53 -2.66
N MET A 34 18.03 19.51 -2.42
CA MET A 34 19.46 19.56 -2.76
C MET A 34 19.72 19.44 -4.27
N LYS A 35 18.87 18.72 -5.01
CA LYS A 35 19.04 18.51 -6.46
C LYS A 35 19.09 19.82 -7.25
N LYS A 36 18.48 20.89 -6.76
CA LYS A 36 18.50 22.22 -7.42
C LYS A 36 19.88 22.85 -7.42
N PHE A 37 20.73 22.50 -6.46
CA PHE A 37 22.05 23.10 -6.25
C PHE A 37 23.19 22.21 -6.74
N TYR A 38 22.90 20.98 -7.14
CA TYR A 38 23.92 20.02 -7.54
C TYR A 38 23.87 19.76 -9.05
N THR A 39 25.00 19.98 -9.71
CA THR A 39 25.26 19.63 -11.10
C THR A 39 26.38 18.61 -11.14
N GLY A 40 26.10 17.40 -11.64
CA GLY A 40 27.10 16.33 -11.67
C GLY A 40 26.50 14.94 -11.83
N ASN A 41 27.33 13.93 -11.58
CA ASN A 41 26.94 12.53 -11.68
C ASN A 41 25.91 12.16 -10.60
N LEU A 42 24.86 11.43 -11.00
CA LEU A 42 23.78 11.02 -10.10
C LEU A 42 24.28 10.09 -8.98
N ALA A 43 25.26 9.22 -9.28
CA ALA A 43 25.80 8.29 -8.30
C ALA A 43 26.51 9.03 -7.16
N GLU A 44 27.32 10.02 -7.49
CA GLU A 44 28.03 10.86 -6.52
C GLU A 44 27.06 11.72 -5.71
N PHE A 45 26.08 12.34 -6.39
CA PHE A 45 25.01 13.08 -5.73
C PHE A 45 24.28 12.22 -4.68
N SER A 46 23.95 10.98 -5.02
CA SER A 46 23.23 10.08 -4.12
C SER A 46 24.04 9.75 -2.86
N ARG A 47 25.36 9.56 -3.00
CA ARG A 47 26.27 9.31 -1.88
C ARG A 47 26.40 10.55 -1.00
N TYR A 48 26.57 11.72 -1.62
CA TYR A 48 26.64 13.00 -0.93
C TYR A 48 25.38 13.26 -0.10
N CYS A 49 24.18 13.19 -0.72
CA CYS A 49 22.93 13.38 0.00
C CYS A 49 22.71 12.36 1.12
N ALA A 50 23.14 11.11 0.94
CA ALA A 50 23.03 10.09 2.00
C ALA A 50 23.95 10.40 3.19
N CYS A 51 25.15 10.92 2.94
CA CYS A 51 26.08 11.35 3.96
C CYS A 51 25.53 12.56 4.73
N GLU A 52 25.15 13.60 3.99
CA GLU A 52 24.60 14.84 4.54
C GLU A 52 23.36 14.58 5.40
N TRP A 53 22.43 13.74 4.90
CA TRP A 53 21.21 13.40 5.63
C TRP A 53 21.46 12.72 6.99
N ARG A 54 22.55 11.95 7.10
CA ARG A 54 22.93 11.30 8.37
C ARG A 54 23.57 12.30 9.34
N GLN A 55 24.23 13.33 8.83
CA GLN A 55 24.87 14.38 9.62
C GLN A 55 23.88 15.46 10.08
N LEU A 56 22.75 15.63 9.39
CA LEU A 56 21.71 16.59 9.78
C LEU A 56 21.26 16.40 11.24
N SER A 57 21.03 17.53 11.90
CA SER A 57 20.44 17.54 13.23
C SER A 57 19.03 16.93 13.22
N GLU A 58 18.57 16.46 14.38
CA GLU A 58 17.22 15.93 14.48
C GLU A 58 16.15 17.00 14.18
N ALA A 59 16.41 18.25 14.56
CA ALA A 59 15.53 19.39 14.29
C ALA A 59 15.31 19.62 12.79
N GLU A 60 16.37 19.53 11.98
CA GLU A 60 16.27 19.67 10.53
C GLU A 60 15.57 18.49 9.87
N ARG A 61 15.87 17.26 10.35
CA ARG A 61 15.16 16.05 9.89
C ARG A 61 13.66 16.14 10.20
N GLU A 62 13.30 16.73 11.35
CA GLU A 62 11.91 16.92 11.76
C GLU A 62 11.15 17.86 10.82
N LYS A 63 11.80 18.90 10.28
CA LYS A 63 11.21 19.77 9.25
C LYS A 63 10.76 18.96 8.02
N PHE A 64 11.61 18.07 7.52
CA PHE A 64 11.28 17.22 6.37
C PHE A 64 10.24 16.14 6.72
N ARG A 65 10.24 15.62 7.95
CA ARG A 65 9.19 14.70 8.44
C ARG A 65 7.81 15.37 8.44
N LYS A 66 7.70 16.58 8.98
CA LYS A 66 6.45 17.36 8.98
C LYS A 66 5.96 17.63 7.57
N GLN A 67 6.85 18.01 6.64
CA GLN A 67 6.50 18.20 5.24
C GLN A 67 6.02 16.91 4.56
N ALA A 68 6.70 15.79 4.79
CA ALA A 68 6.30 14.49 4.24
C ALA A 68 4.94 14.04 4.80
N ALA A 69 4.70 14.26 6.10
CA ALA A 69 3.42 13.97 6.73
C ALA A 69 2.28 14.79 6.11
N ALA A 70 2.49 16.09 5.90
CA ALA A 70 1.52 16.98 5.25
C ALA A 70 1.17 16.55 3.82
N LEU A 71 2.15 16.01 3.08
CA LEU A 71 1.94 15.48 1.73
C LEU A 71 1.30 14.08 1.73
N SER A 72 1.38 13.35 2.84
CA SER A 72 0.73 12.05 3.00
C SER A 72 -0.78 12.22 3.23
N ARG A 73 -1.52 12.53 2.17
CA ARG A 73 -2.98 12.51 2.27
C ARG A 73 -3.43 11.06 2.50
N PRO A 74 -4.27 10.78 3.51
CA PRO A 74 -4.85 9.46 3.65
C PRO A 74 -5.63 9.16 2.37
N LYS A 75 -5.30 8.03 1.72
CA LYS A 75 -6.09 7.56 0.59
C LYS A 75 -7.52 7.37 1.09
N LYS A 76 -8.46 8.21 0.62
CA LYS A 76 -9.89 8.02 0.88
C LYS A 76 -10.24 6.63 0.35
N ARG A 77 -10.36 5.64 1.25
CA ARG A 77 -10.92 4.34 0.89
C ARG A 77 -12.35 4.60 0.43
N SER A 78 -12.78 3.96 -0.65
CA SER A 78 -14.19 4.00 -1.05
C SER A 78 -15.03 3.66 0.18
N PRO A 79 -16.03 4.46 0.56
CA PRO A 79 -16.85 4.17 1.72
C PRO A 79 -17.52 2.82 1.50
N GLN A 80 -17.05 1.80 2.23
CA GLN A 80 -17.83 0.58 2.38
C GLN A 80 -19.10 0.95 3.14
N SER A 81 -20.23 0.34 2.79
CA SER A 81 -21.48 0.66 3.47
C SER A 81 -21.31 0.44 4.98
N ALA A 82 -21.78 1.39 5.79
CA ALA A 82 -21.66 1.31 7.24
C ALA A 82 -22.25 -0.01 7.78
N ALA A 83 -23.30 -0.53 7.13
CA ALA A 83 -23.89 -1.83 7.40
C ALA A 83 -22.91 -3.01 7.18
N TYR A 84 -22.15 -3.00 6.07
CA TYR A 84 -21.15 -4.02 5.81
C TYR A 84 -20.01 -3.96 6.83
N LEU A 85 -19.53 -2.77 7.17
CA LEU A 85 -18.46 -2.60 8.16
C LEU A 85 -18.87 -3.11 9.55
N LYS A 86 -20.10 -2.80 9.98
CA LYS A 86 -20.67 -3.33 11.23
C LYS A 86 -20.76 -4.86 11.21
N PHE A 87 -21.24 -5.43 10.10
CA PHE A 87 -21.29 -6.88 9.91
C PHE A 87 -19.90 -7.52 10.01
N VAL A 88 -18.91 -6.97 9.28
CA VAL A 88 -17.53 -7.47 9.28
C VAL A 88 -16.98 -7.45 10.70
N ALA A 89 -17.10 -6.34 11.42
CA ALA A 89 -16.57 -6.21 12.77
C ALA A 89 -17.19 -7.23 13.74
N SER A 90 -18.52 -7.37 13.73
CA SER A 90 -19.23 -8.31 14.60
C SER A 90 -18.87 -9.77 14.28
N MET A 91 -18.96 -10.16 13.01
CA MET A 91 -18.73 -11.54 12.59
C MET A 91 -17.26 -11.95 12.70
N TYR A 92 -16.32 -11.05 12.38
CA TYR A 92 -14.89 -11.31 12.51
C TYR A 92 -14.50 -11.62 13.97
N ASN A 93 -14.99 -10.83 14.92
CA ASN A 93 -14.72 -11.05 16.34
C ASN A 93 -15.31 -12.39 16.82
N CYS A 94 -16.51 -12.74 16.37
CA CYS A 94 -17.13 -14.04 16.69
C CYS A 94 -16.30 -15.21 16.13
N LEU A 95 -15.88 -15.14 14.87
CA LEU A 95 -15.05 -16.17 14.24
C LEU A 95 -13.67 -16.30 14.90
N ARG A 96 -13.05 -15.18 15.30
CA ARG A 96 -11.76 -15.19 16.00
C ARG A 96 -11.84 -15.80 17.39
N ARG A 97 -12.94 -15.58 18.13
CA ARG A 97 -13.17 -16.20 19.44
C ARG A 97 -13.39 -17.71 19.32
N LYS A 98 -14.16 -18.15 18.33
CA LYS A 98 -14.45 -19.58 18.11
C LYS A 98 -13.28 -20.35 17.51
N HIS A 99 -12.47 -19.68 16.69
CA HIS A 99 -11.36 -20.28 15.98
C HIS A 99 -10.10 -19.42 16.11
N PRO A 100 -9.45 -19.44 17.29
CA PRO A 100 -8.24 -18.64 17.53
C PRO A 100 -7.08 -19.06 16.62
N THR A 101 -6.99 -20.35 16.29
CA THR A 101 -5.93 -20.95 15.47
C THR A 101 -6.09 -20.71 13.96
N TRP A 102 -7.24 -20.19 13.51
CA TRP A 102 -7.46 -20.02 12.07
C TRP A 102 -6.58 -18.90 11.48
N PRO A 103 -6.03 -19.12 10.27
CA PRO A 103 -5.36 -18.05 9.54
C PRO A 103 -6.38 -17.02 9.07
N ALA A 104 -5.96 -15.75 8.96
CA ALA A 104 -6.83 -14.65 8.57
C ALA A 104 -7.54 -14.88 7.22
N LYS A 105 -6.89 -15.60 6.29
CA LYS A 105 -7.47 -16.00 5.01
C LYS A 105 -8.76 -16.80 5.17
N ARG A 106 -8.74 -17.83 6.04
CA ARG A 106 -9.89 -18.72 6.26
C ARG A 106 -11.05 -18.00 6.96
N ILE A 107 -10.74 -17.12 7.91
CA ILE A 107 -11.74 -16.26 8.57
C ILE A 107 -12.42 -15.35 7.55
N LYS A 108 -11.67 -14.75 6.63
CA LYS A 108 -12.22 -13.90 5.57
C LYS A 108 -13.14 -14.68 4.63
N GLU A 109 -12.75 -15.87 4.20
CA GLU A 109 -13.57 -16.73 3.35
C GLU A 109 -14.91 -17.05 4.01
N GLU A 110 -14.88 -17.43 5.29
CA GLU A 110 -16.09 -17.78 6.04
C GLU A 110 -16.98 -16.55 6.30
N LEU A 111 -16.37 -15.39 6.57
CA LEU A 111 -17.07 -14.12 6.70
C LEU A 111 -17.83 -13.77 5.42
N MET A 112 -17.20 -13.95 4.25
CA MET A 112 -17.83 -13.68 2.95
C MET A 112 -18.97 -14.66 2.65
N LYS A 113 -18.82 -15.95 2.98
CA LYS A 113 -19.91 -16.93 2.86
C LYS A 113 -21.12 -16.54 3.71
N ASN A 114 -20.89 -16.12 4.96
CA ASN A 114 -21.96 -15.66 5.84
C ASN A 114 -22.64 -14.39 5.33
N TYR A 115 -21.88 -13.45 4.76
CA TYR A 115 -22.45 -12.26 4.15
C TYR A 115 -23.32 -12.57 2.93
N GLN A 116 -22.90 -13.52 2.09
CA GLN A 116 -23.69 -13.99 0.96
C GLN A 116 -25.00 -14.64 1.42
N LYS A 117 -24.97 -15.48 2.45
CA LYS A 117 -26.19 -16.07 3.04
C LYS A 117 -27.19 -15.03 3.55
N LEU A 118 -26.70 -13.94 4.15
CA LEU A 118 -27.57 -12.82 4.58
C LEU A 118 -28.18 -12.06 3.40
N LYS A 119 -27.49 -11.99 2.26
CA LYS A 119 -27.97 -11.31 1.05
C LYS A 119 -28.85 -12.19 0.16
N CYS A 120 -28.61 -13.50 0.15
CA CYS A 120 -29.44 -14.48 -0.53
C CYS A 120 -30.79 -14.59 0.21
N LYS A 121 -31.73 -13.70 -0.12
CA LYS A 121 -33.15 -13.83 0.22
C LYS A 121 -33.78 -14.97 -0.59
N CYS A 122 -33.23 -16.18 -0.54
CA CYS A 122 -33.96 -17.33 -1.04
C CYS A 122 -35.13 -17.55 -0.08
N PRO A 123 -36.40 -17.39 -0.50
CA PRO A 123 -37.52 -17.76 0.35
C PRO A 123 -37.35 -19.25 0.63
N LYS A 124 -37.12 -19.59 1.90
CA LYS A 124 -37.25 -20.98 2.31
C LYS A 124 -38.73 -21.31 2.16
N ASN A 125 -39.12 -21.86 1.01
CA ASN A 125 -40.43 -22.48 0.83
C ASN A 125 -40.54 -23.55 1.92
N LYS A 126 -41.30 -23.22 2.99
CA LYS A 126 -41.78 -24.21 3.93
C LYS A 126 -42.85 -25.00 3.17
N LYS A 127 -42.53 -26.24 2.78
CA LYS A 127 -43.53 -27.27 2.55
C LYS A 127 -43.99 -27.81 3.89
#